data_AF-A0A1Y5GD82-F1
#
_entry.id   AF-A0A1Y5GD82-F1
#
_cell.length_a   1.000
_cell.length_b   1.000
_cell.length_c   1.000
_cell.angle_alpha   90.00
_cell.angle_beta   90.00
_cell.angle_gamma   90.00
#
_symmetry.space_group_name_H-M   'P 1'
#
loop_
_entity.id
_entity.type
_entity.pdbx_description
1 polymer ?
#
loop_
_entity_poly.entity_id
_entity_poly.type
_entity_poly.pdbx_seq_one_letter_code
_entity_poly.pdbx_strand_id
1 'polypeptide(L)'
;MTDKDSAQNKPKQALQEQRNPLMSATDINHILLHGAQISLSKLRRANSHNARTYYFAEIGVYLEVSLSSGSEITDDAREQLGEIHQQALSSLMDANKRDNQINS
;
A
#
# COMPACT_ATOMS: atom_id res chain seq x y z
N MET A 1 56.25 30.43 12.22
CA MET A 1 54.96 30.87 12.77
C MET A 1 54.02 31.10 11.61
N THR A 2 53.24 30.08 11.25
CA THR A 2 51.85 30.15 10.75
C THR A 2 51.38 28.72 10.50
N ASP A 3 50.29 28.41 11.19
CA ASP A 3 49.54 27.17 11.26
C ASP A 3 48.83 26.80 9.95
N LYS A 4 48.58 25.48 9.83
CA LYS A 4 47.35 24.82 9.35
C LYS A 4 46.71 25.32 8.05
N ASP A 5 46.51 24.38 7.12
CA ASP A 5 45.13 24.04 6.72
C ASP A 5 45.07 22.65 6.09
N SER A 6 44.85 21.67 6.96
CA SER A 6 44.31 20.37 6.61
C SER A 6 42.88 20.58 6.10
N ALA A 7 42.69 20.65 4.79
CA ALA A 7 41.38 20.70 4.18
C ALA A 7 40.64 19.37 4.45
N GLN A 8 39.96 19.36 5.60
CA GLN A 8 39.11 18.29 6.09
C GLN A 8 37.98 18.02 5.10
N ASN A 9 38.06 16.82 4.55
CA ASN A 9 36.94 16.04 4.05
C ASN A 9 35.78 16.02 5.08
N LYS A 10 34.74 16.84 4.85
CA LYS A 10 33.31 16.69 5.26
C LYS A 10 32.58 18.02 4.96
N PRO A 11 31.43 17.98 4.26
CA PRO A 11 30.23 17.46 4.89
C PRO A 11 29.33 16.68 3.93
N LYS A 12 29.47 15.35 3.89
CA LYS A 12 28.35 14.48 3.49
C LYS A 12 27.28 14.36 4.58
N GLN A 13 27.55 14.86 5.79
CA GLN A 13 26.63 14.83 6.93
C GLN A 13 25.54 15.91 6.86
N ALA A 14 25.82 17.07 6.26
CA ALA A 14 24.84 18.15 6.14
C ALA A 14 23.67 17.81 5.17
N LEU A 15 23.89 16.92 4.20
CA LEU A 15 22.82 16.46 3.31
C LEU A 15 21.86 15.46 3.96
N GLN A 16 22.23 14.83 5.09
CA GLN A 16 21.31 13.99 5.85
C GLN A 16 20.37 14.80 6.74
N GLU A 17 20.81 15.97 7.21
CA GLU A 17 20.04 16.85 8.10
C GLU A 17 19.05 17.76 7.36
N GLN A 18 19.16 17.88 6.03
CA GLN A 18 18.24 18.67 5.19
C GLN A 18 17.11 17.84 4.55
N ARG A 19 16.69 16.73 5.16
CA ARG A 19 15.36 16.20 4.86
C ARG A 19 14.34 17.05 5.61
N ASN A 20 13.71 17.98 4.89
CA ASN A 20 12.60 18.79 5.40
C ASN A 20 11.58 17.91 6.14
N PRO A 21 11.26 18.18 7.43
CA PRO A 21 10.31 17.38 8.22
C PRO A 21 8.87 17.42 7.69
N LEU A 22 8.60 18.32 6.74
CA LEU A 22 7.31 18.46 6.05
C LEU A 22 7.08 17.38 4.98
N MET A 23 8.06 16.48 4.74
CA MET A 23 7.83 15.16 4.14
C MET A 23 7.51 14.06 5.17
N SER A 24 6.96 14.44 6.34
CA SER A 24 5.93 13.65 7.05
C SER A 24 4.65 13.43 6.19
N ALA A 25 4.68 13.89 4.94
CA ALA A 25 3.75 13.70 3.85
C ALA A 25 3.44 12.21 3.62
N THR A 26 2.30 11.81 4.16
CA THR A 26 1.55 10.58 3.92
C THR A 26 2.26 9.28 4.32
N ASP A 27 1.94 8.81 5.52
CA ASP A 27 2.30 7.47 6.00
C ASP A 27 1.93 6.40 4.96
N ILE A 28 2.92 5.65 4.48
CA ILE A 28 2.74 4.60 3.47
C ILE A 28 1.70 3.56 3.91
N ASN A 29 1.65 3.25 5.20
CA ASN A 29 0.67 2.33 5.78
C ASN A 29 -0.75 2.85 5.55
N HIS A 30 -0.95 4.14 5.79
CA HIS A 30 -2.22 4.82 5.55
C HIS A 30 -2.61 4.80 4.06
N ILE A 31 -1.68 5.07 3.15
CA ILE A 31 -1.95 5.02 1.70
C ILE A 31 -2.45 3.64 1.28
N LEU A 32 -1.73 2.59 1.68
CA LEU A 32 -2.05 1.23 1.28
C LEU A 32 -3.38 0.77 1.88
N LEU A 33 -3.60 1.01 3.18
CA LEU A 33 -4.85 0.64 3.85
C LEU A 33 -6.05 1.35 3.25
N HIS A 34 -5.98 2.67 3.05
CA HIS A 34 -7.08 3.41 2.46
C HIS A 34 -7.32 3.04 0.99
N GLY A 35 -6.27 2.82 0.21
CA GLY A 35 -6.38 2.32 -1.16
C GLY A 35 -7.10 0.97 -1.23
N ALA A 36 -6.72 0.03 -0.35
CA ALA A 36 -7.34 -1.29 -0.28
C ALA A 36 -8.81 -1.21 0.17
N GLN A 37 -9.13 -0.36 1.16
CA GLN A 37 -10.51 -0.14 1.62
C GLN A 37 -11.41 0.49 0.55
N ILE A 38 -10.89 1.46 -0.21
CA ILE A 38 -11.61 2.08 -1.33
C ILE A 38 -11.89 1.03 -2.40
N SER A 39 -10.89 0.22 -2.75
CA SER A 39 -11.01 -0.83 -3.75
C SER A 39 -12.00 -1.91 -3.31
N LEU A 40 -11.98 -2.31 -2.04
CA LEU A 40 -12.98 -3.23 -1.46
C LEU A 40 -14.39 -2.65 -1.55
N SER A 41 -14.55 -1.37 -1.25
CA SER A 41 -15.83 -0.68 -1.36
C SER A 41 -16.33 -0.63 -2.81
N LYS A 42 -15.42 -0.45 -3.79
CA LYS A 42 -15.75 -0.49 -5.21
C LYS A 42 -16.12 -1.90 -5.67
N LEU A 43 -15.39 -2.93 -5.21
CA LEU A 43 -15.68 -4.34 -5.47
C LEU A 43 -17.11 -4.70 -5.01
N ARG A 44 -17.47 -4.33 -3.78
CA ARG A 44 -18.79 -4.62 -3.20
C ARG A 44 -19.95 -3.97 -3.97
N ARG A 45 -19.70 -2.85 -4.67
CA ARG A 45 -20.71 -2.14 -5.48
C ARG A 45 -20.68 -2.50 -6.97
N ALA A 46 -19.69 -3.26 -7.43
CA ALA A 46 -19.51 -3.53 -8.85
C ALA A 46 -20.53 -4.56 -9.35
N ASN A 47 -21.30 -4.17 -10.38
CA ASN A 47 -22.34 -5.00 -10.97
C ASN A 47 -21.82 -5.97 -12.04
N SER A 48 -20.65 -5.71 -12.62
CA SER A 48 -20.06 -6.58 -13.64
C SER A 48 -18.93 -7.44 -13.07
N HIS A 49 -18.84 -8.67 -13.55
CA HIS A 49 -17.76 -9.60 -13.19
C HIS A 49 -16.38 -8.98 -13.44
N ASN A 50 -16.17 -8.39 -14.63
CA ASN A 50 -14.89 -7.77 -14.99
C ASN A 50 -14.47 -6.65 -14.03
N ALA A 51 -15.42 -5.79 -13.60
CA ALA A 51 -15.11 -4.73 -12.65
C ALA A 51 -14.74 -5.30 -11.27
N ARG A 52 -15.45 -6.36 -10.81
CA ARG A 52 -15.08 -7.03 -9.55
C ARG A 52 -13.70 -7.66 -9.62
N THR A 53 -13.35 -8.31 -10.73
CA THR A 53 -12.01 -8.89 -10.94
C THR A 53 -10.93 -7.81 -10.94
N TYR A 54 -11.17 -6.66 -11.58
CA TYR A 54 -10.25 -5.53 -11.55
C TYR A 54 -9.99 -5.03 -10.12
N TYR A 55 -11.06 -4.74 -9.35
CA TYR A 55 -10.89 -4.24 -7.98
C TYR A 55 -10.31 -5.28 -7.03
N PHE A 56 -10.58 -6.57 -7.25
CA PHE A 56 -9.95 -7.66 -6.50
C PHE A 56 -8.44 -7.69 -6.75
N ALA A 57 -8.01 -7.57 -8.02
CA ALA A 57 -6.60 -7.51 -8.38
C ALA A 57 -5.92 -6.26 -7.79
N GLU A 58 -6.58 -5.10 -7.82
CA GLU A 58 -6.08 -3.87 -7.20
C GLU A 58 -5.83 -4.05 -5.69
N ILE A 59 -6.70 -4.77 -4.97
CA ILE A 59 -6.51 -5.12 -3.56
C ILE A 59 -5.28 -6.03 -3.37
N GLY A 60 -5.09 -7.00 -4.26
CA GLY A 60 -3.91 -7.88 -4.26
C GLY A 60 -2.59 -7.09 -4.38
N VAL A 61 -2.55 -6.06 -5.22
CA VAL A 61 -1.37 -5.20 -5.38
C VAL A 61 -0.98 -4.52 -4.06
N TYR A 62 -1.94 -4.01 -3.28
CA TYR A 62 -1.60 -3.40 -1.98
C TYR A 62 -0.98 -4.41 -1.00
N LEU A 63 -1.51 -5.64 -0.97
CA LEU A 63 -0.95 -6.72 -0.16
C LEU A 63 0.47 -7.09 -0.62
N GLU A 64 0.71 -7.23 -1.92
CA GLU A 64 2.04 -7.54 -2.46
C GLU A 64 3.07 -6.45 -2.13
N VAL A 65 2.68 -5.18 -2.23
CA VAL A 65 3.52 -4.05 -1.82
C VAL A 65 3.88 -4.17 -0.34
N SER A 66 2.94 -4.58 0.53
CA SER A 66 3.19 -4.79 1.96
C SER A 66 4.17 -5.91 2.31
N LEU A 67 4.43 -6.80 1.36
CA LEU A 67 5.39 -7.90 1.49
C LEU A 67 6.77 -7.56 0.90
N SER A 68 6.91 -6.40 0.27
CA SER A 68 8.16 -5.99 -0.38
C SER A 68 9.22 -5.59 0.65
N SER A 69 10.46 -6.01 0.43
CA SER A 69 11.58 -5.67 1.31
C SER A 69 11.96 -4.18 1.18
N GLY A 70 12.20 -3.50 2.30
CA GLY A 70 12.73 -2.14 2.32
C GLY A 70 11.68 -1.02 2.31
N SER A 71 10.39 -1.36 2.36
CA SER A 71 9.33 -0.40 2.68
C SER A 71 9.14 -0.32 4.19
N GLU A 72 8.93 0.89 4.74
CA GLU A 72 8.59 1.13 6.17
C GLU A 72 7.15 0.71 6.52
N ILE A 73 6.72 -0.46 6.02
CA ILE A 73 5.38 -1.00 6.22
C ILE A 73 5.35 -1.80 7.51
N THR A 74 4.41 -1.49 8.38
CA THR A 74 4.25 -2.12 9.69
C THR A 74 3.60 -3.51 9.55
N ASP A 75 3.86 -4.38 10.52
CA ASP A 75 3.22 -5.70 10.57
C ASP A 75 1.70 -5.58 10.74
N ASP A 76 1.23 -4.59 11.51
CA ASP A 76 -0.20 -4.28 11.66
C ASP A 76 -0.86 -3.90 10.31
N ALA A 77 -0.22 -3.03 9.53
CA ALA A 77 -0.73 -2.68 8.21
C ALA A 77 -0.74 -3.89 7.26
N ARG A 78 0.29 -4.76 7.34
CA ARG A 78 0.36 -6.00 6.56
C ARG A 78 -0.77 -6.97 6.94
N GLU A 79 -1.04 -7.14 8.24
CA GLU A 79 -2.13 -7.99 8.74
C GLU A 79 -3.49 -7.46 8.25
N GLN A 80 -3.76 -6.17 8.45
CA GLN A 80 -5.00 -5.53 8.00
C GLN A 80 -5.18 -5.62 6.47
N LEU A 81 -4.12 -5.46 5.67
CA LEU A 81 -4.18 -5.68 4.22
C LEU A 81 -4.51 -7.13 3.87
N GLY A 82 -4.00 -8.09 4.65
CA GLY A 82 -4.36 -9.50 4.55
C GLY A 82 -5.85 -9.74 4.84
N GLU A 83 -6.39 -9.14 5.90
CA GLU A 83 -7.82 -9.22 6.23
C GLU A 83 -8.70 -8.61 5.12
N ILE A 84 -8.32 -7.43 4.61
CA ILE A 84 -9.02 -6.78 3.50
C ILE A 84 -9.04 -7.67 2.26
N HIS A 85 -7.91 -8.32 1.94
CA HIS A 85 -7.82 -9.26 0.83
C HIS A 85 -8.74 -10.47 1.02
N GLN A 86 -8.82 -11.04 2.24
CA GLN A 86 -9.76 -12.13 2.54
C GLN A 86 -11.22 -11.70 2.39
N GLN A 87 -11.57 -10.51 2.89
CA GLN A 87 -12.91 -9.95 2.71
C GLN A 87 -13.26 -9.73 1.23
N ALA A 88 -12.29 -9.29 0.44
CA ALA A 88 -12.44 -9.11 -1.01
C ALA A 88 -12.69 -10.44 -1.71
N LEU A 89 -11.94 -11.49 -1.35
CA LEU A 89 -12.11 -12.84 -1.90
C LEU A 89 -13.52 -13.38 -1.60
N SER A 90 -13.96 -13.28 -0.35
CA SER A 90 -15.33 -13.70 0.02
C SER A 90 -16.38 -12.94 -0.78
N SER A 91 -16.25 -11.60 -0.86
CA SER A 91 -17.20 -10.75 -1.59
C SER A 91 -17.26 -11.10 -3.08
N LEU A 92 -16.11 -11.38 -3.71
CA LEU A 92 -16.02 -11.80 -5.11
C LEU A 92 -16.69 -13.17 -5.33
N MET A 93 -16.41 -14.14 -4.46
CA MET A 93 -16.96 -15.49 -4.58
C MET A 93 -18.47 -15.49 -4.39
N ASP A 94 -19.00 -14.73 -3.44
CA ASP A 94 -20.44 -14.62 -3.22
C ASP A 94 -21.15 -13.94 -4.39
N ALA A 95 -20.52 -12.94 -5.01
CA ALA A 95 -21.04 -12.34 -6.24
C ALA A 95 -21.04 -13.33 -7.41
N ASN A 96 -19.97 -14.10 -7.60
CA ASN A 96 -19.91 -15.10 -8.67
C ASN A 96 -20.94 -16.23 -8.49
N LYS A 97 -21.19 -16.66 -7.25
CA LYS A 97 -22.27 -17.62 -6.94
C LYS A 97 -23.64 -17.05 -7.34
N ARG A 98 -23.93 -15.80 -6.97
CA ARG A 98 -25.19 -15.13 -7.32
C ARG A 98 -25.37 -15.01 -8.84
N ASP A 99 -24.34 -14.60 -9.55
CA ASP A 99 -24.38 -14.47 -11.01
C ASP A 99 -24.65 -15.83 -11.68
N ASN A 100 -24.00 -16.90 -11.20
CA ASN A 100 -24.25 -18.24 -11.70
C ASN A 100 -25.68 -18.72 -11.42
N GLN A 101 -26.25 -18.40 -10.26
CA GLN A 101 -27.64 -18.75 -9.92
C GLN A 101 -28.66 -18.02 -10.81
N ILE A 102 -28.38 -16.79 -11.23
CA ILE A 102 -29.26 -16.03 -12.13
C ILE A 102 -29.17 -16.54 -13.57
N ASN A 103 -27.99 -17.03 -13.98
CA ASN A 103 -27.72 -17.49 -15.34
C ASN A 103 -27.95 -19.01 -15.54
N SER A 104 -28.36 -19.74 -14.50
CA SER A 104 -28.71 -21.18 -14.54
C SER A 104 -30.22 -21.36 -14.71
#